data_AF-A0AA48HJD8-F1
#
_entry.id   AF-A0AA48HJD8-F1
#
_cell.length_a   1.000
_cell.length_b   1.000
_cell.length_c   1.000
_cell.angle_alpha   90.00
_cell.angle_beta   90.00
_cell.angle_gamma   90.00
#
_symmetry.space_group_name_H-M   'P 1'
#
loop_
_entity.id
_entity.type
_entity.pdbx_description
1 polymer ?
#
loop_
_entity_poly.entity_id
_entity_poly.type
_entity_poly.pdbx_seq_one_letter_code
_entity_poly.pdbx_strand_id
1 'polypeptide(L)'
;MTDPFFQPPSGTDLPRYAGVPSFMRLPYLPPEHPRRAEVDIGIFGLPWDGATSNRPGARHGPRALRDASTMIRERNRATGQEPFRAVKIADLGDVAMSPVDQDEALGNAQAFIRGFWGRGSGPSWLGGIICAP
;
A
#
# COMPACT_ATOMS: atom_id res chain seq x y z
N MET A 1 -17.37 10.28 -12.94
CA MET A 1 -17.63 8.83 -13.11
C MET A 1 -16.49 8.10 -12.42
N THR A 2 -16.78 7.10 -11.58
CA THR A 2 -15.75 6.36 -10.85
C THR A 2 -14.93 5.51 -11.82
N ASP A 3 -13.60 5.55 -11.70
CA ASP A 3 -12.70 4.75 -12.53
C ASP A 3 -12.69 3.28 -12.03
N PRO A 4 -13.16 2.31 -12.83
CA PRO A 4 -13.28 0.91 -12.40
C PRO A 4 -11.92 0.27 -12.10
N PHE A 5 -10.82 0.80 -12.65
CA PHE A 5 -9.47 0.25 -12.42
C PHE A 5 -9.01 0.38 -10.97
N PHE A 6 -9.39 1.47 -10.29
CA PHE A 6 -9.03 1.73 -8.90
C PHE A 6 -10.06 1.17 -7.89
N GLN A 7 -11.01 0.36 -8.36
CA GLN A 7 -11.98 -0.30 -7.49
C GLN A 7 -11.50 -1.70 -7.10
N PRO A 8 -11.67 -2.12 -5.84
CA PRO A 8 -11.45 -3.51 -5.48
C PRO A 8 -12.47 -4.42 -6.19
N PRO A 9 -12.10 -5.63 -6.61
CA PRO A 9 -13.02 -6.55 -7.26
C PRO A 9 -14.14 -6.98 -6.30
N SER A 10 -15.35 -7.13 -6.83
CA SER A 10 -16.48 -7.65 -6.06
C SER A 10 -16.17 -9.05 -5.53
N GLY A 11 -16.69 -9.36 -4.34
CA GLY A 11 -16.59 -10.71 -3.77
C GLY A 11 -17.38 -11.76 -4.55
N THR A 12 -18.32 -11.33 -5.40
CA THR A 12 -19.10 -12.21 -6.28
C THR A 12 -18.34 -12.56 -7.55
N ASP A 13 -17.54 -11.63 -8.08
CA ASP A 13 -16.77 -11.84 -9.32
C ASP A 13 -15.51 -12.66 -9.05
N LEU A 14 -14.83 -12.38 -7.93
CA LEU A 14 -13.66 -13.10 -7.49
C LEU A 14 -13.76 -13.35 -5.98
N PRO A 15 -13.80 -14.61 -5.51
CA PRO A 15 -13.89 -14.90 -4.09
C PRO A 15 -12.69 -14.29 -3.35
N ARG A 16 -12.91 -13.89 -2.09
CA ARG A 16 -11.94 -13.10 -1.32
C ARG A 16 -10.64 -13.84 -0.99
N TYR A 17 -10.66 -15.17 -1.00
CA TYR A 17 -9.48 -16.03 -0.82
C TYR A 17 -8.67 -16.23 -2.12
N ALA A 18 -9.06 -15.60 -3.24
CA ALA A 18 -8.41 -15.73 -4.54
C ALA A 18 -7.92 -14.38 -5.08
N GLY A 19 -6.98 -14.46 -6.02
CA GLY A 19 -6.33 -13.31 -6.66
C GLY A 19 -4.97 -12.97 -6.05
N VAL A 20 -4.34 -11.92 -6.59
CA VAL A 20 -3.09 -11.38 -6.05
C VAL A 20 -3.39 -10.68 -4.70
N PRO A 21 -2.67 -11.01 -3.61
CA PRO A 21 -2.90 -10.43 -2.29
C PRO A 21 -2.25 -9.04 -2.18
N SER A 22 -2.77 -8.07 -2.92
CA SER A 22 -2.48 -6.65 -2.72
C SER A 22 -3.32 -6.07 -1.57
N PHE A 23 -2.93 -4.92 -1.05
CA PHE A 23 -3.62 -4.26 0.05
C PHE A 23 -5.08 -3.94 -0.33
N MET A 24 -6.02 -4.42 0.49
CA MET A 24 -7.47 -4.34 0.27
C MET A 24 -7.93 -4.83 -1.12
N ARG A 25 -7.13 -5.69 -1.77
CA ARG A 25 -7.37 -6.18 -3.15
C ARG A 25 -7.38 -5.05 -4.20
N LEU A 26 -6.69 -3.94 -3.94
CA LEU A 26 -6.52 -2.83 -4.87
C LEU A 26 -5.58 -3.18 -6.03
N PRO A 27 -5.61 -2.44 -7.15
CA PRO A 27 -4.60 -2.63 -8.20
C PRO A 27 -3.18 -2.45 -7.65
N TYR A 28 -2.31 -3.39 -7.97
CA TYR A 28 -0.87 -3.29 -7.71
C TYR A 28 -0.20 -2.53 -8.86
N LEU A 29 0.48 -1.43 -8.53
CA LEU A 29 1.13 -0.55 -9.50
C LEU A 29 2.64 -0.50 -9.26
N PRO A 30 3.45 -1.30 -9.99
CA PRO A 30 4.90 -1.23 -9.89
C PRO A 30 5.44 0.14 -10.35
N PRO A 31 6.69 0.51 -10.01
CA PRO A 31 7.26 1.84 -10.29
C PRO A 31 7.12 2.32 -11.74
N GLU A 32 7.23 1.40 -12.69
CA GLU A 32 7.15 1.63 -14.13
C GLU A 32 5.71 1.70 -14.69
N HIS A 33 4.70 1.42 -13.87
CA HIS A 33 3.31 1.36 -14.34
C HIS A 33 2.83 2.76 -14.78
N PRO A 34 2.29 2.92 -16.01
CA PRO A 34 1.95 4.24 -16.57
C PRO A 34 0.90 4.99 -15.73
N ARG A 35 -0.03 4.25 -15.13
CA ARG A 35 -1.11 4.81 -14.30
C ARG A 35 -0.69 5.16 -12.87
N ARG A 36 0.56 4.91 -12.47
CA ARG A 36 1.05 5.21 -11.11
C ARG A 36 1.02 6.72 -10.80
N ALA A 37 1.13 7.56 -11.82
CA ALA A 37 1.02 9.03 -11.69
C ALA A 37 -0.40 9.52 -11.44
N GLU A 38 -1.42 8.68 -11.67
CA GLU A 38 -2.83 9.02 -11.45
C GLU A 38 -3.29 8.75 -10.01
N VAL A 39 -2.46 8.13 -9.17
CA VAL A 39 -2.82 7.71 -7.82
C VAL A 39 -2.89 8.91 -6.89
N ASP A 40 -4.03 9.11 -6.24
CA ASP A 40 -4.20 10.13 -5.19
C ASP A 40 -3.67 9.62 -3.85
N ILE A 41 -3.94 8.34 -3.52
CA ILE A 41 -3.50 7.70 -2.27
C ILE A 41 -2.72 6.43 -2.57
N GLY A 42 -1.43 6.45 -2.24
CA GLY A 42 -0.53 5.32 -2.39
C GLY A 42 -0.35 4.56 -1.08
N ILE A 43 -0.59 3.25 -1.10
CA ILE A 43 -0.32 2.36 0.03
C ILE A 43 0.90 1.52 -0.30
N PHE A 44 1.86 1.42 0.61
CA PHE A 44 3.09 0.67 0.39
C PHE A 44 3.62 0.10 1.72
N GLY A 45 4.43 -0.95 1.60
CA GLY A 45 5.11 -1.55 2.73
C GLY A 45 6.53 -1.03 2.89
N LEU A 46 6.97 -0.93 4.16
CA LEU A 46 8.37 -0.82 4.54
C LEU A 46 8.76 -2.10 5.30
N PRO A 47 9.12 -3.20 4.59
CA PRO A 47 9.40 -4.49 5.21
C PRO A 47 10.77 -4.51 5.87
N TRP A 48 10.92 -3.76 6.97
CA TRP A 48 12.18 -3.58 7.66
C TRP A 48 11.99 -3.54 9.18
N ASP A 49 12.89 -4.21 9.90
CA ASP A 49 12.90 -4.27 11.36
C ASP A 49 14.33 -4.20 11.93
N GLY A 50 15.27 -3.62 11.17
CA GLY A 50 16.69 -3.56 11.54
C GLY A 50 16.99 -2.75 12.81
N ALA A 51 16.08 -1.86 13.24
CA ALA A 51 16.17 -1.14 14.50
C ALA A 51 15.65 -1.94 15.72
N THR A 52 15.20 -3.17 15.54
CA THR A 52 14.61 -3.97 16.62
C THR A 52 15.66 -4.51 17.58
N SER A 53 15.51 -4.24 18.88
CA SER A 53 16.47 -4.65 19.93
C SER A 53 16.19 -6.02 20.56
N ASN A 54 14.97 -6.55 20.46
CA ASN A 54 14.57 -7.77 21.19
C ASN A 54 13.90 -8.81 20.28
N ARG A 55 12.68 -8.55 19.79
CA ARG A 55 11.86 -9.53 19.06
C ARG A 55 11.68 -9.13 17.60
N PRO A 56 12.53 -9.61 16.66
CA PRO A 56 12.37 -9.31 15.24
C PRO A 56 11.17 -10.05 14.62
N GLY A 57 10.82 -9.68 13.39
CA GLY A 57 9.72 -10.29 12.62
C GLY A 57 8.79 -9.29 11.97
N ALA A 58 8.84 -8.03 12.41
CA ALA A 58 8.07 -6.93 11.86
C ALA A 58 8.28 -6.70 10.35
N ARG A 59 9.45 -7.10 9.81
CA ARG A 59 9.70 -7.09 8.35
C ARG A 59 8.68 -7.90 7.53
N HIS A 60 8.01 -8.88 8.14
CA HIS A 60 6.96 -9.67 7.50
C HIS A 60 5.55 -9.04 7.60
N GLY A 61 5.40 -7.97 8.38
CA GLY A 61 4.15 -7.27 8.64
C GLY A 61 3.40 -6.83 7.39
N PRO A 62 4.04 -6.14 6.41
CA PRO A 62 3.35 -5.71 5.19
C PRO A 62 2.69 -6.85 4.42
N ARG A 63 3.35 -8.02 4.33
CA ARG A 63 2.76 -9.21 3.68
C ARG A 63 1.57 -9.75 4.46
N ALA A 64 1.70 -9.91 5.77
CA ALA A 64 0.62 -10.39 6.63
C ALA A 64 -0.60 -9.44 6.61
N LEU A 65 -0.35 -8.13 6.58
CA LEU A 65 -1.42 -7.14 6.55
C LEU A 65 -2.18 -7.14 5.22
N ARG A 66 -1.48 -7.32 4.08
CA ARG A 66 -2.15 -7.49 2.79
C ARG A 66 -3.08 -8.71 2.79
N ASP A 67 -2.62 -9.83 3.31
CA ASP A 67 -3.43 -11.05 3.44
C ASP A 67 -4.67 -10.82 4.34
N ALA A 68 -4.48 -10.22 5.52
CA ALA A 68 -5.56 -9.90 6.44
C ALA A 68 -6.57 -8.88 5.87
N SER A 69 -6.14 -7.99 4.96
CA SER A 69 -6.98 -6.94 4.38
C SER A 69 -8.02 -7.45 3.38
N THR A 70 -7.92 -8.70 2.92
CA THR A 70 -8.81 -9.31 1.90
C THR A 70 -10.30 -9.31 2.28
N MET A 71 -10.62 -9.27 3.57
CA MET A 71 -11.98 -9.26 4.10
C MET A 71 -12.59 -7.86 4.23
N ILE A 72 -11.81 -6.79 4.04
CA ILE A 72 -12.28 -5.40 4.08
C ILE A 72 -13.21 -5.13 2.89
N ARG A 73 -14.27 -4.35 3.11
CA ARG A 73 -15.30 -4.00 2.11
C ARG A 73 -15.15 -2.56 1.62
N GLU A 74 -15.76 -2.25 0.49
CA GLU A 74 -15.62 -0.93 -0.15
C GLU A 74 -16.24 0.24 0.64
N ARG A 75 -17.17 -0.05 1.55
CA ARG A 75 -17.96 0.96 2.26
C ARG A 75 -17.82 0.82 3.77
N ASN A 76 -17.57 1.94 4.43
CA ASN A 76 -17.69 2.03 5.88
C ASN A 76 -19.18 2.01 6.26
N ARG A 77 -19.61 1.00 7.02
CA ARG A 77 -21.02 0.84 7.41
C ARG A 77 -21.52 1.93 8.35
N ALA A 78 -20.67 2.47 9.22
CA ALA A 78 -21.06 3.45 10.23
C ALA A 78 -21.22 4.85 9.64
N THR A 79 -20.26 5.28 8.82
CA THR A 79 -20.27 6.63 8.22
C THR A 79 -20.88 6.67 6.83
N GLY A 80 -21.07 5.51 6.20
CA GLY A 80 -21.54 5.39 4.82
C GLY A 80 -20.51 5.75 3.76
N GLN A 81 -19.28 6.12 4.15
CA GLN A 81 -18.22 6.57 3.25
C GLN A 81 -17.69 5.44 2.38
N GLU A 82 -17.41 5.78 1.11
CA GLU A 82 -16.90 4.87 0.09
C GLU A 82 -15.56 5.41 -0.45
N PRO A 83 -14.44 5.24 0.28
CA PRO A 83 -13.17 5.91 -0.04
C PRO A 83 -12.66 5.58 -1.44
N PHE A 84 -12.80 4.32 -1.87
CA PHE A 84 -12.37 3.86 -3.20
C PHE A 84 -13.13 4.55 -4.34
N ARG A 85 -14.35 5.04 -4.09
CA ARG A 85 -15.12 5.79 -5.09
C ARG A 85 -14.79 7.28 -5.13
N ALA A 86 -14.26 7.81 -4.02
CA ALA A 86 -13.97 9.23 -3.86
C ALA A 86 -12.61 9.62 -4.44
N VAL A 87 -11.60 8.74 -4.32
CA VAL A 87 -10.22 9.00 -4.72
C VAL A 87 -9.58 7.76 -5.32
N LYS A 88 -8.56 7.93 -6.18
CA LYS A 88 -7.81 6.84 -6.82
C LYS A 88 -6.78 6.27 -5.83
N ILE A 89 -7.05 5.07 -5.31
CA ILE A 89 -6.19 4.39 -4.34
C ILE A 89 -5.54 3.17 -4.98
N ALA A 90 -4.25 2.96 -4.75
CA ALA A 90 -3.53 1.79 -5.25
C ALA A 90 -2.48 1.27 -4.27
N ASP A 91 -2.16 -0.03 -4.39
CA ASP A 91 -1.00 -0.62 -3.73
C ASP A 91 0.25 -0.39 -4.60
N LEU A 92 1.22 0.31 -4.06
CA LEU A 92 2.46 0.69 -4.74
C LEU A 92 3.60 -0.31 -4.51
N GLY A 93 3.31 -1.42 -3.81
CA GLY A 93 4.27 -2.46 -3.48
C GLY A 93 5.06 -2.18 -2.22
N ASP A 94 6.28 -2.69 -2.18
CA ASP A 94 7.20 -2.51 -1.06
C ASP A 94 8.42 -1.71 -1.50
N VAL A 95 8.98 -0.95 -0.57
CA VAL A 95 10.29 -0.31 -0.78
C VAL A 95 11.39 -1.36 -0.62
N ALA A 96 12.39 -1.31 -1.49
CA ALA A 96 13.59 -2.11 -1.37
C ALA A 96 14.43 -1.66 -0.16
N MET A 97 14.14 -2.21 1.01
CA MET A 97 14.86 -1.92 2.24
C MET A 97 16.11 -2.78 2.33
N SER A 98 17.26 -2.18 2.66
CA SER A 98 18.49 -2.94 2.88
C SER A 98 18.38 -3.74 4.19
N PRO A 99 18.65 -5.07 4.17
CA PRO A 99 18.54 -5.91 5.36
C PRO A 99 19.75 -5.81 6.30
N VAL A 100 20.86 -5.22 5.82
CA VAL A 100 22.16 -5.20 6.52
C VAL A 100 22.69 -3.79 6.76
N ASP A 101 22.32 -2.83 5.93
CA ASP A 101 22.74 -1.44 6.05
C ASP A 101 21.54 -0.57 6.43
N GLN A 102 21.59 0.02 7.62
CA GLN A 102 20.52 0.86 8.12
C GLN A 102 20.41 2.19 7.36
N ASP A 103 21.53 2.83 7.04
CA ASP A 103 21.53 4.12 6.37
C ASP A 103 21.04 3.98 4.93
N GLU A 104 21.43 2.90 4.25
CA GLU A 104 20.88 2.55 2.94
C GLU A 104 19.37 2.30 3.00
N ALA A 105 18.90 1.51 3.98
CA ALA A 105 17.48 1.22 4.13
C ALA A 105 16.64 2.50 4.35
N LEU A 106 17.11 3.38 5.23
CA LEU A 106 16.46 4.67 5.48
C LEU A 106 16.54 5.60 4.27
N GLY A 107 17.68 5.61 3.56
CA GLY A 107 17.85 6.33 2.31
C GLY A 107 16.86 5.89 1.23
N ASN A 108 16.67 4.58 1.06
CA ASN A 108 15.72 4.02 0.10
C ASN A 108 14.28 4.38 0.45
N ALA A 109 13.90 4.30 1.73
CA ALA A 109 12.59 4.74 2.20
C ALA A 109 12.36 6.23 1.92
N GLN A 110 13.33 7.10 2.27
CA GLN A 110 13.23 8.53 2.01
C GLN A 110 13.13 8.85 0.52
N ALA A 111 13.93 8.19 -0.32
CA ALA A 111 13.91 8.38 -1.77
C ALA A 111 12.55 8.00 -2.37
N PHE A 112 12.00 6.85 -1.96
CA PHE A 112 10.67 6.41 -2.39
C PHE A 112 9.58 7.42 -2.01
N ILE A 113 9.59 7.87 -0.75
CA ILE A 113 8.62 8.84 -0.22
C ILE A 113 8.72 10.15 -0.99
N ARG A 114 9.94 10.72 -1.13
CA ARG A 114 10.16 11.97 -1.88
C ARG A 114 9.71 11.85 -3.34
N GLY A 115 9.97 10.71 -3.98
CA GLY A 115 9.54 10.45 -5.36
C GLY A 115 8.02 10.36 -5.55
N PHE A 116 7.26 10.07 -4.48
CA PHE A 116 5.80 10.12 -4.50
C PHE A 116 5.29 11.56 -4.32
N TRP A 117 5.79 12.28 -3.32
CA TRP A 117 5.38 13.67 -3.03
C TRP A 117 5.80 14.69 -4.11
N GLY A 118 6.91 14.44 -4.82
CA GLY A 118 7.42 15.34 -5.85
C GLY A 118 6.59 15.42 -7.14
N ARG A 119 5.48 14.65 -7.25
CA ARG A 119 4.70 14.52 -8.51
C ARG A 119 3.59 15.56 -8.70
N GLY A 120 3.40 16.49 -7.76
CA GLY A 120 2.57 17.69 -7.96
C GLY A 120 1.05 17.48 -8.08
N SER A 121 0.54 16.29 -7.79
CA SER A 121 -0.88 15.95 -7.89
C SER A 121 -1.55 15.80 -6.52
N GLY A 122 -2.27 16.83 -6.08
CA GLY A 122 -3.33 16.73 -5.05
C GLY A 122 -2.90 16.20 -3.67
N PRO A 123 -3.85 15.99 -2.73
CA PRO A 123 -3.54 15.54 -1.37
C PRO A 123 -3.01 14.10 -1.39
N SER A 124 -1.71 13.96 -1.58
CA SER A 124 -0.98 12.69 -1.60
C SER A 124 -0.88 12.13 -0.18
N TRP A 125 -1.87 11.34 0.24
CA TRP A 125 -1.75 10.59 1.49
C TRP A 125 -0.88 9.36 1.28
N LEU A 126 0.15 9.26 2.11
CA LEU A 126 1.13 8.20 2.08
C LEU A 126 0.89 7.28 3.28
N GLY A 127 0.28 6.12 3.04
CA GLY A 127 0.11 5.08 4.06
C GLY A 127 1.34 4.19 4.11
N GLY A 128 2.29 4.47 5.01
CA GLY A 128 3.41 3.58 5.27
C GLY A 128 3.04 2.54 6.34
N ILE A 129 3.11 1.27 6.00
CA ILE A 129 3.04 0.20 7.01
C ILE A 129 4.45 0.05 7.61
N ILE A 130 4.71 0.82 8.65
CA ILE A 130 5.90 0.66 9.50
C ILE A 130 5.47 -0.24 10.66
N CYS A 131 5.93 -1.48 10.66
CA CYS A 131 6.00 -2.23 11.91
C CYS A 131 7.34 -1.84 12.56
N ALA A 132 7.35 -0.74 13.29
CA ALA A 132 8.40 -0.48 14.27
C ALA A 132 7.98 -1.18 15.58
N PRO A 133 8.93 -1.78 16.32
CA PRO A 133 8.65 -2.30 17.67
C PRO A 133 8.23 -1.18 18.65
#